data_AF-A0A6P2DF43-F1
#
_entry.id   AF-A0A6P2DF43-F1
#
_cell.length_a   1.000
_cell.length_b   1.000
_cell.length_c   1.000
_cell.angle_alpha   90.00
_cell.angle_beta   90.00
_cell.angle_gamma   90.00
#
_symmetry.space_group_name_H-M   'P 1'
#
loop_
_entity.id
_entity.type
_entity.pdbx_description
1 polymer ?
#
loop_
_entity_poly.entity_id
_entity_poly.type
_entity_poly.pdbx_seq_one_letter_code
_entity_poly.pdbx_strand_id
1 'polypeptide(L)'
;MNDRDALYRAVLDNPDDDTLRLVYADALEESGDPRRATFIRTHVELSRIPEYDPASIARRHNQKKKTTGERWVPDLPSLPDGLSWGRDPFRRGMLGTIQATNGAAFVANADELFELYPIESLELSDTRLVDTAELAACHWLNRIRHLALVQGASGPAVRRLLDSEHFERLTAIHLGPELTTSATVAATVRSRVFGRLTDLSVHEDRRGGGSFVGELSRLAAPPKLKRLDLSSNRLTAESLDRLTASAVLGTIEELDLSDNNLGAEGLTVLSGATLPNLRALHLLRTRPTVEGVAALVGAGFFPELRSLSLGGNNLASTAATWIAGAPASNLRVLNLHENRVGDRGAESLAKSANLVGLLVLDVAEAHIGDAGAEALARSEHLSNLMYLNLYGNAIDPAPVGRLRKRFGDRVFL
;
A
#
# COMPACT_ATOMS: atom_id res chain seq x y z
N MET A 1 17.29 -36.31 3.53
CA MET A 1 16.43 -35.23 3.01
C MET A 1 15.05 -35.81 2.94
N ASN A 2 14.10 -35.30 3.74
CA ASN A 2 12.71 -35.76 3.61
C ASN A 2 12.08 -35.05 2.38
N ASP A 3 10.95 -35.57 1.88
CA ASP A 3 10.27 -35.01 0.70
C ASP A 3 9.89 -33.53 0.88
N ARG A 4 9.58 -33.12 2.12
CA ARG A 4 9.29 -31.73 2.48
C ARG A 4 10.50 -30.81 2.32
N ASP A 5 11.70 -31.25 2.70
CA ASP A 5 12.94 -30.47 2.54
C ASP A 5 13.26 -30.29 1.04
N ALA A 6 12.98 -31.30 0.21
CA ALA A 6 13.14 -31.22 -1.23
C ALA A 6 12.13 -30.24 -1.86
N LEU A 7 10.87 -30.26 -1.42
CA LEU A 7 9.85 -29.30 -1.86
C LEU A 7 10.19 -27.87 -1.44
N TYR A 8 10.69 -27.68 -0.21
CA TYR A 8 11.15 -26.37 0.24
C TYR A 8 12.32 -25.87 -0.62
N ARG A 9 13.30 -26.73 -0.91
CA ARG A 9 14.40 -26.38 -1.83
C ARG A 9 13.92 -26.01 -3.22
N ALA A 10 12.91 -26.70 -3.76
CA ALA A 10 12.32 -26.32 -5.04
C ALA A 10 11.72 -24.89 -5.00
N VAL A 11 11.10 -24.50 -3.88
CA VAL A 11 10.63 -23.11 -3.64
C VAL A 11 11.82 -22.14 -3.53
N LEU A 12 12.92 -22.54 -2.89
CA LEU A 12 14.13 -21.73 -2.84
C LEU A 12 14.73 -21.54 -4.23
N ASP A 13 14.76 -22.55 -5.08
CA ASP A 13 15.31 -22.43 -6.44
C ASP A 13 14.39 -21.62 -7.36
N ASN A 14 13.09 -21.67 -7.13
CA ASN A 14 12.06 -21.02 -7.94
C ASN A 14 11.09 -20.22 -7.06
N PRO A 15 11.55 -19.11 -6.44
CA PRO A 15 10.75 -18.32 -5.50
C PRO A 15 9.57 -17.61 -6.17
N ASP A 16 9.40 -17.70 -7.48
CA ASP A 16 8.25 -17.08 -8.16
C ASP A 16 7.14 -18.05 -8.48
N ASP A 17 7.40 -19.35 -8.33
CA ASP A 17 6.43 -20.38 -8.63
C ASP A 17 5.50 -20.61 -7.44
N ASP A 18 4.34 -19.96 -7.51
CA ASP A 18 3.28 -20.17 -6.55
C ASP A 18 2.77 -21.61 -6.53
N THR A 19 2.89 -22.37 -7.62
CA THR A 19 2.52 -23.79 -7.65
C THR A 19 3.41 -24.57 -6.69
N LEU A 20 4.72 -24.34 -6.72
CA LEU A 20 5.65 -24.97 -5.79
C LEU A 20 5.37 -24.57 -4.33
N ARG A 21 5.01 -23.31 -4.08
CA ARG A 21 4.59 -22.86 -2.75
C ARG A 21 3.34 -23.59 -2.26
N LEU A 22 2.36 -23.80 -3.14
CA LEU A 22 1.11 -24.49 -2.82
C LEU A 22 1.34 -25.99 -2.58
N VAL A 23 2.17 -26.65 -3.40
CA VAL A 23 2.57 -28.05 -3.19
C VAL A 23 3.33 -28.20 -1.86
N TYR A 24 4.22 -27.27 -1.53
CA TYR A 24 4.89 -27.26 -0.23
C TYR A 24 3.90 -27.04 0.93
N ALA A 25 2.87 -26.22 0.74
CA ALA A 25 1.80 -26.06 1.72
C ALA A 25 1.00 -27.37 1.92
N ASP A 26 0.71 -28.11 0.85
CA ASP A 26 0.04 -29.41 0.94
C ASP A 26 0.88 -30.41 1.76
N ALA A 27 2.19 -30.48 1.49
CA ALA A 27 3.11 -31.33 2.27
C ALA A 27 3.21 -30.92 3.75
N LEU A 28 3.15 -29.62 4.06
CA LEU A 28 3.10 -29.14 5.45
C LEU A 28 1.85 -29.62 6.18
N GLU A 29 0.70 -29.57 5.52
CA GLU A 29 -0.57 -30.06 6.07
C GLU A 29 -0.53 -31.56 6.34
N GLU A 30 -0.04 -32.36 5.38
CA GLU A 30 0.14 -33.81 5.54
C GLU A 30 1.11 -34.16 6.67
N SER A 31 2.16 -33.35 6.87
CA SER A 31 3.14 -33.53 7.94
C SER A 31 2.70 -32.98 9.31
N GLY A 32 1.46 -32.52 9.45
CA GLY A 32 0.88 -32.09 10.72
C GLY A 32 0.96 -30.59 11.02
N ASP A 33 1.27 -29.74 10.03
CA ASP A 33 1.24 -28.28 10.15
C ASP A 33 0.21 -27.61 9.20
N PRO A 34 -1.10 -27.88 9.39
CA PRO A 34 -2.17 -27.30 8.56
C PRO A 34 -2.28 -25.78 8.72
N ARG A 35 -1.77 -25.22 9.83
CA ARG A 35 -1.80 -23.77 10.08
C ARG A 35 -0.81 -23.04 9.19
N ARG A 36 0.44 -23.53 9.10
CA ARG A 36 1.45 -22.97 8.19
C ARG A 36 1.05 -23.14 6.73
N ALA A 37 0.46 -24.28 6.37
CA ALA A 37 -0.12 -24.51 5.05
C ALA A 37 -1.17 -23.47 4.67
N THR A 38 -2.17 -23.27 5.54
CA THR A 38 -3.25 -22.27 5.34
C THR A 38 -2.68 -20.86 5.19
N PHE A 39 -1.67 -20.51 5.97
CA PHE A 39 -1.01 -19.21 5.87
C PHE A 39 -0.36 -18.98 4.49
N ILE A 40 0.35 -19.98 3.97
CA ILE A 40 0.97 -19.91 2.64
C ILE A 40 -0.09 -19.74 1.56
N ARG A 41 -1.09 -20.62 1.53
CA ARG A 41 -2.19 -20.55 0.54
C ARG A 41 -2.88 -19.18 0.58
N THR A 42 -3.12 -18.67 1.79
CA THR A 42 -3.76 -17.37 1.98
C THR A 42 -2.91 -16.23 1.43
N HIS A 43 -1.62 -16.21 1.74
CA HIS A 43 -0.71 -15.17 1.26
C HIS A 43 -0.45 -15.24 -0.24
N VAL A 44 -0.36 -16.44 -0.82
CA VAL A 44 -0.24 -16.62 -2.28
C VAL A 44 -1.46 -16.02 -2.97
N GLU A 45 -2.66 -16.34 -2.51
CA GLU A 45 -3.88 -15.78 -3.09
C GLU A 45 -4.01 -14.26 -2.88
N LEU A 46 -3.68 -13.76 -1.68
CA LEU A 46 -3.69 -12.31 -1.40
C LEU A 46 -2.72 -11.53 -2.29
N SER A 47 -1.60 -12.14 -2.70
CA SER A 47 -0.66 -11.48 -3.60
C SER A 47 -1.18 -11.31 -5.04
N ARG A 48 -2.27 -11.99 -5.40
CA ARG A 48 -2.85 -11.99 -6.76
C ARG A 48 -4.09 -11.11 -6.90
N ILE A 49 -4.68 -10.67 -5.79
CA ILE A 49 -5.95 -9.94 -5.79
C ILE A 49 -5.77 -8.52 -5.26
N PRO A 50 -6.44 -7.51 -5.84
CA PRO A 50 -6.37 -6.15 -5.33
C PRO A 50 -6.87 -6.02 -3.88
N GLU A 51 -6.41 -4.98 -3.17
CA GLU A 51 -6.78 -4.76 -1.77
C GLU A 51 -8.28 -4.57 -1.54
N TYR A 52 -8.96 -4.01 -2.54
CA TYR A 52 -10.39 -3.73 -2.52
C TYR A 52 -11.26 -4.93 -2.99
N ASP A 53 -10.65 -6.07 -3.32
CA ASP A 53 -11.38 -7.29 -3.64
C ASP A 53 -12.09 -7.85 -2.40
N PRO A 54 -13.35 -8.34 -2.51
CA PRO A 54 -14.08 -8.91 -1.38
C PRO A 54 -13.30 -10.00 -0.63
N ALA A 55 -12.55 -10.87 -1.33
CA ALA A 55 -11.76 -11.93 -0.69
C ALA A 55 -10.58 -11.35 0.10
N SER A 56 -9.93 -10.30 -0.43
CA SER A 56 -8.85 -9.59 0.25
C SER A 56 -9.34 -8.94 1.54
N ILE A 57 -10.47 -8.22 1.46
CA ILE A 57 -11.11 -7.55 2.60
C ILE A 57 -11.54 -8.56 3.66
N ALA A 58 -12.22 -9.64 3.26
CA ALA A 58 -12.66 -10.70 4.18
C ALA A 58 -11.50 -11.24 5.01
N ARG A 59 -10.35 -11.47 4.36
CA ARG A 59 -9.17 -12.04 4.99
C ARG A 59 -8.50 -11.05 5.94
N ARG A 60 -8.29 -9.81 5.51
CA ARG A 60 -7.68 -8.76 6.33
C ARG A 60 -8.47 -8.48 7.60
N HIS A 61 -9.79 -8.37 7.49
CA HIS A 61 -10.63 -7.89 8.59
C HIS A 61 -11.23 -9.01 9.44
N ASN A 62 -11.54 -10.19 8.89
CA ASN A 62 -12.15 -11.30 9.64
C ASN A 62 -11.13 -12.35 10.13
N GLN A 63 -9.86 -12.29 9.71
CA GLN A 63 -8.86 -13.32 10.06
C GLN A 63 -7.50 -12.77 10.54
N LYS A 64 -7.46 -11.58 11.19
CA LYS A 64 -6.22 -10.87 11.59
C LYS A 64 -5.04 -11.80 11.94
N LYS A 65 -5.18 -12.69 12.93
CA LYS A 65 -4.08 -13.58 13.38
C LYS A 65 -3.63 -14.66 12.38
N LYS A 66 -4.48 -15.07 11.44
CA LYS A 66 -4.16 -16.12 10.44
C LYS A 66 -3.57 -15.54 9.15
N THR A 67 -3.67 -14.24 8.92
CA THR A 67 -3.33 -13.62 7.64
C THR A 67 -2.26 -12.54 7.72
N THR A 68 -2.01 -11.94 8.89
CA THR A 68 -0.99 -10.88 9.04
C THR A 68 0.40 -11.41 9.41
N GLY A 69 0.52 -12.71 9.68
CA GLY A 69 1.80 -13.27 10.11
C GLY A 69 2.11 -13.05 11.61
N GLU A 70 1.32 -12.23 12.32
CA GLU A 70 1.54 -11.80 13.72
C GLU A 70 1.87 -12.95 14.68
N ARG A 71 1.30 -14.13 14.47
CA ARG A 71 1.57 -15.30 15.31
C ARG A 71 3.01 -15.84 15.16
N TRP A 72 3.60 -15.73 13.97
CA TRP A 72 4.92 -16.28 13.66
C TRP A 72 6.03 -15.24 13.84
N VAL A 73 5.71 -13.94 13.84
CA VAL A 73 6.69 -12.86 14.05
C VAL A 73 7.49 -13.01 15.36
N PRO A 74 6.91 -13.42 16.50
CA PRO A 74 7.67 -13.65 17.73
C PRO A 74 8.68 -14.81 17.65
N ASP A 75 8.47 -15.76 16.73
CA ASP A 75 9.24 -17.01 16.62
C ASP A 75 10.20 -17.00 15.41
N LEU A 76 10.54 -15.81 14.88
CA LEU A 76 11.42 -15.69 13.72
C LEU A 76 12.85 -16.15 14.05
N PRO A 77 13.55 -16.80 13.10
CA PRO A 77 14.95 -17.18 13.28
C PRO A 77 15.83 -15.96 13.55
N SER A 78 16.80 -16.09 14.45
CA SER A 78 17.86 -15.09 14.60
C SER A 78 18.69 -14.98 13.33
N LEU A 79 19.11 -13.76 13.00
CA LEU A 79 19.95 -13.46 11.85
C LEU A 79 21.32 -12.96 12.31
N PRO A 80 22.36 -13.06 11.45
CA PRO A 80 23.68 -12.50 11.75
C PRO A 80 23.65 -10.99 12.02
N ASP A 81 24.72 -10.49 12.64
CA ASP A 81 24.87 -9.08 12.94
C ASP A 81 24.71 -8.20 11.69
N GLY A 82 23.93 -7.13 11.83
CA GLY A 82 23.65 -6.21 10.73
C GLY A 82 22.49 -6.63 9.83
N LEU A 83 21.85 -7.78 10.09
CA LEU A 83 20.64 -8.24 9.43
C LEU A 83 19.47 -8.34 10.40
N SER A 84 18.27 -8.03 9.91
CA SER A 84 17.02 -8.25 10.61
C SER A 84 15.91 -8.61 9.61
N TRP A 85 14.85 -9.23 10.11
CA TRP A 85 13.64 -9.40 9.32
C TRP A 85 12.96 -8.05 9.11
N GLY A 86 12.43 -7.82 7.90
CA GLY A 86 11.67 -6.60 7.61
C GLY A 86 10.40 -6.49 8.47
N ARG A 87 9.81 -5.30 8.54
CA ARG A 87 8.56 -5.06 9.30
C ARG A 87 7.43 -6.01 8.89
N ASP A 88 7.30 -6.26 7.58
CA ASP A 88 6.49 -7.33 7.02
C ASP A 88 7.42 -8.38 6.39
N PRO A 89 7.82 -9.40 7.17
CA PRO A 89 8.86 -10.33 6.75
C PRO A 89 8.36 -11.35 5.72
N PHE A 90 7.04 -11.48 5.57
CA PHE A 90 6.44 -12.51 4.75
C PHE A 90 6.18 -12.01 3.32
N ARG A 91 6.49 -12.87 2.36
CA ARG A 91 6.15 -12.72 0.95
C ARG A 91 5.57 -14.02 0.46
N ARG A 92 4.29 -13.96 0.05
CA ARG A 92 3.55 -15.16 -0.40
C ARG A 92 3.64 -16.30 0.65
N GLY A 93 3.62 -15.91 1.92
CA GLY A 93 3.65 -16.80 3.08
C GLY A 93 5.02 -17.37 3.42
N MET A 94 6.11 -16.91 2.81
CA MET A 94 7.48 -17.33 3.13
C MET A 94 8.29 -16.14 3.65
N LEU A 95 9.33 -16.38 4.43
CA LEU A 95 10.25 -15.33 4.85
C LEU A 95 11.01 -14.82 3.63
N GLY A 96 10.65 -13.61 3.17
CA GLY A 96 11.07 -13.08 1.88
C GLY A 96 11.58 -11.65 1.93
N THR A 97 11.47 -10.98 3.09
CA THR A 97 11.91 -9.60 3.30
C THR A 97 13.02 -9.54 4.32
N ILE A 98 14.19 -9.10 3.86
CA ILE A 98 15.34 -8.86 4.72
C ILE A 98 15.59 -7.36 4.82
N GLN A 99 15.94 -6.91 6.02
CA GLN A 99 16.50 -5.60 6.26
C GLN A 99 17.98 -5.76 6.59
N ALA A 100 18.82 -4.98 5.92
CA ALA A 100 20.24 -4.91 6.19
C ALA A 100 20.63 -3.50 6.62
N THR A 101 21.56 -3.39 7.54
CA THR A 101 22.10 -2.09 7.99
C THR A 101 22.84 -1.40 6.84
N ASN A 102 23.56 -2.15 6.02
CA ASN A 102 24.27 -1.70 4.82
C ASN A 102 24.46 -2.85 3.82
N GLY A 103 25.00 -2.52 2.64
CA GLY A 103 25.24 -3.49 1.56
C GLY A 103 26.29 -4.55 1.88
N ALA A 104 27.35 -4.20 2.64
CA ALA A 104 28.41 -5.16 3.00
C ALA A 104 27.88 -6.25 3.94
N ALA A 105 27.05 -5.88 4.93
CA ALA A 105 26.38 -6.84 5.82
C ALA A 105 25.47 -7.81 5.04
N PHE A 106 24.78 -7.31 4.00
CA PHE A 106 23.99 -8.16 3.11
C PHE A 106 24.89 -9.10 2.30
N VAL A 107 25.90 -8.58 1.60
CA VAL A 107 26.78 -9.39 0.75
C VAL A 107 27.50 -10.47 1.54
N ALA A 108 28.04 -10.15 2.72
CA ALA A 108 28.76 -11.08 3.57
C ALA A 108 27.93 -12.30 4.02
N ASN A 109 26.60 -12.18 4.03
CA ASN A 109 25.68 -13.22 4.49
C ASN A 109 24.74 -13.71 3.37
N ALA A 110 24.90 -13.24 2.14
CA ALA A 110 23.95 -13.49 1.06
C ALA A 110 23.85 -14.99 0.74
N ASP A 111 24.97 -15.68 0.60
CA ASP A 111 24.97 -17.11 0.26
C ASP A 111 24.14 -17.93 1.27
N GLU A 112 24.39 -17.79 2.57
CA GLU A 112 23.64 -18.48 3.61
C GLU A 112 22.16 -18.06 3.63
N LEU A 113 21.86 -16.76 3.48
CA LEU A 113 20.48 -16.28 3.44
C LEU A 113 19.67 -16.90 2.31
N PHE A 114 20.22 -16.95 1.11
CA PHE A 114 19.51 -17.44 -0.07
C PHE A 114 19.47 -18.97 -0.17
N GLU A 115 20.38 -19.67 0.52
CA GLU A 115 20.29 -21.12 0.75
C GLU A 115 19.19 -21.52 1.74
N LEU A 116 18.74 -20.59 2.60
CA LEU A 116 17.75 -20.87 3.64
C LEU A 116 16.37 -20.27 3.37
N TYR A 117 16.31 -19.15 2.64
CA TYR A 117 15.08 -18.37 2.51
C TYR A 117 14.83 -17.88 1.07
N PRO A 118 13.56 -17.85 0.61
CA PRO A 118 13.21 -17.33 -0.71
C PRO A 118 13.13 -15.80 -0.69
N ILE A 119 14.25 -15.14 -0.38
CA ILE A 119 14.33 -13.67 -0.30
C ILE A 119 14.03 -13.04 -1.66
N GLU A 120 13.13 -12.06 -1.66
CA GLU A 120 12.72 -11.29 -2.84
C GLU A 120 12.60 -9.78 -2.57
N SER A 121 12.78 -9.36 -1.31
CA SER A 121 12.67 -7.97 -0.87
C SER A 121 13.87 -7.63 0.01
N LEU A 122 14.59 -6.56 -0.35
CA LEU A 122 15.75 -6.06 0.36
C LEU A 122 15.53 -4.62 0.80
N GLU A 123 15.64 -4.37 2.10
CA GLU A 123 15.57 -3.03 2.70
C GLU A 123 16.96 -2.63 3.21
N LEU A 124 17.55 -1.60 2.61
CA LEU A 124 18.84 -1.05 3.02
C LEU A 124 18.62 0.18 3.90
N SER A 125 18.99 0.06 5.17
CA SER A 125 18.76 1.10 6.18
C SER A 125 19.67 2.31 5.96
N ASP A 126 20.97 2.09 5.84
CA ASP A 126 21.96 3.14 5.55
C ASP A 126 22.70 2.84 4.26
N THR A 127 22.45 3.66 3.24
CA THR A 127 23.14 3.52 1.94
C THR A 127 24.43 4.34 1.84
N ARG A 128 24.75 5.21 2.82
CA ARG A 128 25.98 6.05 2.83
C ARG A 128 27.24 5.23 3.03
N LEU A 129 27.11 4.11 3.73
CA LEU A 129 28.19 3.17 4.05
C LEU A 129 28.30 2.02 3.04
N VAL A 130 27.56 2.08 1.93
CA VAL A 130 27.55 1.00 0.96
C VAL A 130 28.79 1.09 0.08
N ASP A 131 29.61 0.05 0.08
CA ASP A 131 30.43 -0.25 -1.09
C ASP A 131 29.48 -0.66 -2.23
N THR A 132 29.02 0.35 -2.97
CA THR A 132 28.03 0.16 -4.04
C THR A 132 28.60 -0.65 -5.20
N ALA A 133 29.92 -0.81 -5.28
CA ALA A 133 30.51 -1.70 -6.28
C ALA A 133 30.33 -3.17 -5.88
N GLU A 134 30.63 -3.51 -4.62
CA GLU A 134 30.49 -4.88 -4.12
C GLU A 134 29.02 -5.33 -4.13
N LEU A 135 28.11 -4.50 -3.60
CA LEU A 135 26.68 -4.80 -3.64
C LEU A 135 26.17 -4.94 -5.07
N ALA A 136 26.55 -4.03 -5.99
CA ALA A 136 26.12 -4.11 -7.38
C ALA A 136 26.68 -5.34 -8.13
N ALA A 137 27.79 -5.92 -7.67
CA ALA A 137 28.37 -7.15 -8.19
C ALA A 137 27.80 -8.43 -7.55
N CYS A 138 26.92 -8.31 -6.55
CA CYS A 138 26.31 -9.45 -5.89
C CYS A 138 25.28 -10.12 -6.81
N HIS A 139 25.57 -11.36 -7.23
CA HIS A 139 24.70 -12.09 -8.16
C HIS A 139 23.30 -12.38 -7.59
N TRP A 140 23.16 -12.44 -6.25
CA TRP A 140 21.87 -12.67 -5.59
C TRP A 140 20.85 -11.55 -5.80
N LEU A 141 21.27 -10.37 -6.28
CA LEU A 141 20.34 -9.31 -6.68
C LEU A 141 19.37 -9.74 -7.80
N ASN A 142 19.66 -10.82 -8.54
CA ASN A 142 18.75 -11.39 -9.55
C ASN A 142 17.46 -12.01 -9.00
N ARG A 143 17.37 -12.19 -7.68
CA ARG A 143 16.17 -12.64 -6.99
C ARG A 143 15.36 -11.50 -6.38
N ILE A 144 15.94 -10.30 -6.28
CA ILE A 144 15.30 -9.17 -5.65
C ILE A 144 14.28 -8.53 -6.61
N ARG A 145 13.05 -8.41 -6.12
CA ARG A 145 11.90 -7.77 -6.79
C ARG A 145 11.57 -6.41 -6.20
N HIS A 146 11.84 -6.25 -4.90
CA HIS A 146 11.57 -5.03 -4.15
C HIS A 146 12.85 -4.55 -3.48
N LEU A 147 13.21 -3.30 -3.76
CA LEU A 147 14.37 -2.65 -3.15
C LEU A 147 13.90 -1.39 -2.43
N ALA A 148 14.13 -1.33 -1.12
CA ALA A 148 13.95 -0.10 -0.35
C ALA A 148 15.32 0.48 0.03
N LEU A 149 15.52 1.75 -0.26
CA LEU A 149 16.70 2.52 0.12
C LEU A 149 16.26 3.61 1.09
N VAL A 150 16.45 3.40 2.40
CA VAL A 150 15.79 4.21 3.44
C VAL A 150 16.57 5.50 3.75
N GLN A 151 17.86 5.40 4.06
CA GLN A 151 18.76 6.57 4.22
C GLN A 151 19.82 6.58 3.14
N GLY A 152 20.31 7.76 2.76
CA GLY A 152 20.67 8.02 1.37
C GLY A 152 22.16 8.20 1.06
N ALA A 153 22.61 7.44 0.06
CA ALA A 153 23.84 7.59 -0.70
C ALA A 153 23.75 8.73 -1.73
N SER A 154 24.88 9.08 -2.34
CA SER A 154 24.92 10.05 -3.44
C SER A 154 24.20 9.53 -4.70
N GLY A 155 23.71 10.43 -5.56
CA GLY A 155 23.10 10.06 -6.85
C GLY A 155 23.93 9.09 -7.70
N PRO A 156 25.26 9.27 -7.84
CA PRO A 156 26.14 8.30 -8.52
C PRO A 156 26.16 6.91 -7.88
N ALA A 157 26.08 6.82 -6.55
CA ALA A 157 26.07 5.55 -5.83
C ALA A 157 24.74 4.79 -6.10
N VAL A 158 23.60 5.49 -6.01
CA VAL A 158 22.30 4.92 -6.40
C VAL A 158 22.31 4.49 -7.86
N ARG A 159 22.87 5.33 -8.75
CA ARG A 159 22.97 5.01 -10.17
C ARG A 159 23.73 3.72 -10.41
N ARG A 160 24.90 3.57 -9.78
CA ARG A 160 25.74 2.37 -9.91
C ARG A 160 25.00 1.12 -9.48
N LEU A 161 24.31 1.18 -8.34
CA LEU A 161 23.53 0.06 -7.82
C LEU A 161 22.37 -0.32 -8.78
N LEU A 162 21.58 0.66 -9.21
CA LEU A 162 20.42 0.42 -10.08
C LEU A 162 20.80 0.08 -11.54
N ASP A 163 22.07 0.26 -11.92
CA ASP A 163 22.61 -0.21 -13.20
C ASP A 163 23.28 -1.59 -13.11
N SER A 164 23.30 -2.23 -11.93
CA SER A 164 23.76 -3.61 -11.77
C SER A 164 23.10 -4.51 -12.81
N GLU A 165 23.91 -5.35 -13.46
CA GLU A 165 23.41 -6.34 -14.41
C GLU A 165 22.57 -7.42 -13.73
N HIS A 166 22.71 -7.59 -12.42
CA HIS A 166 22.01 -8.61 -11.66
C HIS A 166 20.57 -8.22 -11.32
N PHE A 167 20.14 -6.95 -11.37
CA PHE A 167 18.74 -6.58 -11.15
C PHE A 167 17.83 -6.89 -12.36
N GLU A 168 17.65 -8.17 -12.67
CA GLU A 168 16.84 -8.61 -13.80
C GLU A 168 15.33 -8.61 -13.50
N ARG A 169 14.97 -8.83 -12.23
CA ARG A 169 13.60 -9.03 -11.74
C ARG A 169 13.07 -7.89 -10.86
N LEU A 170 13.84 -6.80 -10.71
CA LEU A 170 13.45 -5.66 -9.88
C LEU A 170 12.26 -4.93 -10.52
N THR A 171 11.13 -4.87 -9.80
CA THR A 171 9.88 -4.23 -10.27
C THR A 171 9.40 -3.13 -9.33
N ALA A 172 9.92 -3.08 -8.11
CA ALA A 172 9.51 -2.11 -7.10
C ALA A 172 10.71 -1.43 -6.44
N ILE A 173 10.66 -0.10 -6.38
CA ILE A 173 11.64 0.71 -5.65
C ILE A 173 10.95 1.64 -4.66
N HIS A 174 11.46 1.64 -3.43
CA HIS A 174 11.15 2.64 -2.42
C HIS A 174 12.39 3.52 -2.15
N LEU A 175 12.23 4.84 -2.26
CA LEU A 175 13.26 5.82 -1.96
C LEU A 175 12.85 6.64 -0.74
N GLY A 176 13.70 6.59 0.29
CA GLY A 176 13.52 7.37 1.51
C GLY A 176 14.01 8.83 1.41
N PRO A 177 13.88 9.59 2.51
CA PRO A 177 13.94 11.06 2.55
C PRO A 177 15.23 11.67 2.00
N GLU A 178 16.38 11.03 2.21
CA GLU A 178 17.68 11.57 1.80
C GLU A 178 17.95 11.37 0.30
N LEU A 179 17.19 10.50 -0.38
CA LEU A 179 17.38 10.11 -1.78
C LEU A 179 16.53 10.91 -2.77
N THR A 180 15.84 11.93 -2.30
CA THR A 180 14.92 12.75 -3.10
C THR A 180 15.61 13.96 -3.76
N THR A 181 16.96 13.94 -3.82
CA THR A 181 17.74 15.03 -4.41
C THR A 181 17.54 15.03 -5.93
N SER A 182 17.55 16.19 -6.60
CA SER A 182 17.39 16.21 -8.07
C SER A 182 18.40 15.31 -8.79
N ALA A 183 19.64 15.22 -8.27
CA ALA A 183 20.67 14.33 -8.82
C ALA A 183 20.33 12.83 -8.61
N THR A 184 19.83 12.46 -7.44
CA THR A 184 19.46 11.08 -7.11
C THR A 184 18.18 10.63 -7.83
N VAL A 185 17.20 11.53 -7.92
CA VAL A 185 16.00 11.32 -8.75
C VAL A 185 16.40 11.10 -10.20
N ALA A 186 17.20 11.99 -10.78
CA ALA A 186 17.64 11.86 -12.17
C ALA A 186 18.45 10.57 -12.39
N ALA A 187 19.30 10.19 -11.43
CA ALA A 187 20.03 8.92 -11.44
C ALA A 187 19.08 7.71 -11.49
N THR A 188 18.04 7.71 -10.64
CA THR A 188 17.03 6.65 -10.56
C THR A 188 16.23 6.56 -11.86
N VAL A 189 15.66 7.68 -12.32
CA VAL A 189 14.82 7.74 -13.52
C VAL A 189 15.57 7.29 -14.77
N ARG A 190 16.86 7.58 -14.86
CA ARG A 190 17.67 7.18 -16.02
C ARG A 190 18.18 5.74 -15.91
N SER A 191 18.02 5.07 -14.78
CA SER A 191 18.68 3.77 -14.48
C SER A 191 18.17 2.66 -15.40
N ARG A 192 18.98 1.60 -15.55
CA ARG A 192 18.63 0.43 -16.37
C ARG A 192 17.32 -0.23 -15.96
N VAL A 193 17.04 -0.25 -14.66
CA VAL A 193 15.85 -0.92 -14.09
C VAL A 193 14.58 -0.07 -14.20
N PHE A 194 14.70 1.26 -14.36
CA PHE A 194 13.56 2.17 -14.25
C PHE A 194 12.42 1.82 -15.22
N GLY A 195 12.74 1.43 -16.45
CA GLY A 195 11.75 1.04 -17.47
C GLY A 195 10.94 -0.22 -17.16
N ARG A 196 11.36 -1.01 -16.15
CA ARG A 196 10.68 -2.25 -15.73
C ARG A 196 9.81 -2.08 -14.50
N LEU A 197 9.89 -0.93 -13.83
CA LEU A 197 9.19 -0.71 -12.58
C LEU A 197 7.67 -0.70 -12.82
N THR A 198 6.97 -1.37 -11.93
CA THR A 198 5.52 -1.32 -11.79
C THR A 198 5.12 -0.54 -10.53
N ASP A 199 6.06 -0.35 -9.61
CA ASP A 199 5.81 0.22 -8.29
C ASP A 199 6.93 1.18 -7.95
N LEU A 200 6.57 2.41 -7.62
CA LEU A 200 7.52 3.44 -7.28
C LEU A 200 6.99 4.25 -6.10
N SER A 201 7.79 4.27 -5.05
CA SER A 201 7.45 4.92 -3.80
C SER A 201 8.57 5.87 -3.42
N VAL A 202 8.20 7.11 -3.14
CA VAL A 202 9.11 8.15 -2.66
C VAL A 202 8.43 8.80 -1.47
N HIS A 203 9.06 8.78 -0.31
CA HIS A 203 8.48 9.35 0.90
C HIS A 203 9.41 10.36 1.56
N GLU A 204 8.77 11.20 2.37
CA GLU A 204 9.44 12.10 3.31
C GLU A 204 10.42 13.08 2.63
N ASP A 205 10.19 13.46 1.38
CA ASP A 205 10.95 14.54 0.76
C ASP A 205 10.70 15.87 1.50
N ARG A 206 11.64 16.23 2.38
CA ARG A 206 11.61 17.49 3.10
C ARG A 206 11.74 18.72 2.18
N ARG A 207 12.11 18.54 0.91
CA ARG A 207 12.29 19.62 -0.08
C ARG A 207 11.08 19.88 -0.97
N GLY A 208 9.94 19.21 -0.75
CA GLY A 208 8.71 19.54 -1.48
C GLY A 208 8.36 18.63 -2.65
N GLY A 209 9.07 17.51 -2.87
CA GLY A 209 8.73 16.50 -3.88
C GLY A 209 8.83 16.96 -5.34
N GLY A 210 8.99 18.27 -5.56
CA GLY A 210 8.97 18.90 -6.88
C GLY A 210 10.12 18.48 -7.77
N SER A 211 11.26 18.07 -7.20
CA SER A 211 12.36 17.49 -7.98
C SER A 211 11.95 16.17 -8.64
N PHE A 212 11.24 15.32 -7.89
CA PHE A 212 10.77 14.03 -8.39
C PHE A 212 9.71 14.19 -9.47
N VAL A 213 8.69 14.99 -9.18
CA VAL A 213 7.64 15.33 -10.15
C VAL A 213 8.22 16.01 -11.40
N GLY A 214 9.21 16.88 -11.22
CA GLY A 214 9.89 17.57 -12.31
C GLY A 214 10.64 16.62 -13.26
N GLU A 215 11.25 15.55 -12.75
CA GLU A 215 11.87 14.53 -13.60
C GLU A 215 10.82 13.60 -14.24
N LEU A 216 9.80 13.17 -13.49
CA LEU A 216 8.73 12.33 -14.03
C LEU A 216 7.94 13.01 -15.16
N SER A 217 7.68 14.31 -15.03
CA SER A 217 6.95 15.09 -16.05
C SER A 217 7.73 15.29 -17.35
N ARG A 218 9.05 15.09 -17.34
CA ARG A 218 9.90 15.16 -18.55
C ARG A 218 10.01 13.84 -19.30
N LEU A 219 9.47 12.75 -18.76
CA LEU A 219 9.56 11.43 -19.38
C LEU A 219 8.63 11.33 -20.59
N ALA A 220 9.22 11.24 -21.77
CA ALA A 220 8.48 10.98 -23.01
C ALA A 220 7.90 9.55 -23.06
N ALA A 221 8.55 8.60 -22.40
CA ALA A 221 8.13 7.20 -22.32
C ALA A 221 8.28 6.70 -20.87
N PRO A 222 7.31 6.97 -19.99
CA PRO A 222 7.37 6.51 -18.61
C PRO A 222 7.26 4.98 -18.52
N PRO A 223 7.81 4.36 -17.46
CA PRO A 223 7.55 2.97 -17.17
C PRO A 223 6.05 2.72 -16.97
N LYS A 224 5.63 1.46 -17.13
CA LYS A 224 4.24 1.03 -16.89
C LYS A 224 3.96 0.92 -15.38
N LEU A 225 4.15 2.02 -14.66
CA LEU A 225 3.85 2.11 -13.25
C LEU A 225 2.36 1.88 -13.03
N LYS A 226 2.05 1.01 -12.08
CA LYS A 226 0.71 0.73 -11.60
C LYS A 226 0.47 1.40 -10.26
N ARG A 227 1.49 1.43 -9.40
CA ARG A 227 1.41 2.09 -8.09
C ARG A 227 2.45 3.20 -8.01
N LEU A 228 1.99 4.39 -7.65
CA LEU A 228 2.82 5.55 -7.41
C LEU A 228 2.48 6.13 -6.04
N ASP A 229 3.43 6.02 -5.12
CA ASP A 229 3.33 6.61 -3.80
C ASP A 229 4.24 7.83 -3.73
N LEU A 230 3.61 9.00 -3.57
CA LEU A 230 4.26 10.28 -3.36
C LEU A 230 3.83 10.91 -2.03
N SER A 231 3.40 10.09 -1.07
CA SER A 231 2.96 10.60 0.22
C SER A 231 4.11 11.22 1.03
N SER A 232 3.76 12.15 1.92
CA SER A 232 4.72 12.83 2.80
C SER A 232 5.83 13.62 2.08
N ASN A 233 5.61 14.09 0.85
CA ASN A 233 6.61 14.82 0.07
C ASN A 233 6.40 16.34 0.04
N ARG A 234 5.45 16.89 0.81
CA ARG A 234 5.10 18.32 0.82
C ARG A 234 4.79 18.87 -0.59
N LEU A 235 4.12 18.07 -1.43
CA LEU A 235 3.70 18.49 -2.76
C LEU A 235 2.75 19.69 -2.68
N THR A 236 2.86 20.60 -3.64
CA THR A 236 1.98 21.78 -3.78
C THR A 236 1.02 21.59 -4.96
N ALA A 237 0.02 22.47 -5.10
CA ALA A 237 -0.84 22.50 -6.28
C ALA A 237 -0.04 22.67 -7.58
N GLU A 238 1.02 23.49 -7.57
CA GLU A 238 1.92 23.66 -8.72
C GLU A 238 2.67 22.38 -9.10
N SER A 239 3.17 21.64 -8.10
CA SER A 239 3.78 20.33 -8.36
C SER A 239 2.73 19.35 -8.90
N LEU A 240 1.52 19.33 -8.35
CA LEU A 240 0.45 18.49 -8.89
C LEU A 240 0.10 18.86 -10.34
N ASP A 241 0.05 20.14 -10.69
CA ASP A 241 -0.26 20.57 -12.06
C ASP A 241 0.72 19.94 -13.07
N ARG A 242 2.02 20.01 -12.75
CA ARG A 242 3.07 19.34 -13.54
C ARG A 242 2.91 17.82 -13.58
N LEU A 243 2.51 17.20 -12.47
CA LEU A 243 2.27 15.75 -12.41
C LEU A 243 1.06 15.36 -13.27
N THR A 244 -0.02 16.14 -13.22
CA THR A 244 -1.25 15.88 -14.01
C THR A 244 -1.03 15.99 -15.52
N ALA A 245 -0.04 16.78 -15.93
CA ALA A 245 0.41 16.86 -17.33
C ALA A 245 1.35 15.70 -17.74
N SER A 246 1.82 14.87 -16.80
CA SER A 246 2.76 13.78 -17.09
C SER A 246 2.05 12.55 -17.66
N ALA A 247 2.66 11.93 -18.67
CA ALA A 247 2.21 10.65 -19.22
C ALA A 247 2.27 9.50 -18.19
N VAL A 248 3.00 9.65 -17.08
CA VAL A 248 3.14 8.61 -16.05
C VAL A 248 1.78 8.22 -15.45
N LEU A 249 0.84 9.17 -15.35
CA LEU A 249 -0.49 8.95 -14.78
C LEU A 249 -1.38 8.05 -15.65
N GLY A 250 -1.04 7.88 -16.93
CA GLY A 250 -1.85 7.08 -17.87
C GLY A 250 -1.94 5.60 -17.53
N THR A 251 -0.98 5.05 -16.75
CA THR A 251 -0.96 3.64 -16.36
C THR A 251 -1.27 3.39 -14.89
N ILE A 252 -1.40 4.46 -14.08
CA ILE A 252 -1.55 4.35 -12.62
C ILE A 252 -2.91 3.74 -12.26
N GLU A 253 -2.87 2.68 -11.46
CA GLU A 253 -3.99 2.00 -10.85
C GLU A 253 -4.19 2.44 -9.38
N GLU A 254 -3.10 2.81 -8.69
CA GLU A 254 -3.09 3.27 -7.30
C GLU A 254 -2.17 4.49 -7.13
N LEU A 255 -2.74 5.56 -6.57
CA LEU A 255 -2.03 6.82 -6.34
C LEU A 255 -2.17 7.21 -4.86
N ASP A 256 -1.02 7.32 -4.18
CA ASP A 256 -0.97 7.86 -2.82
C ASP A 256 -0.36 9.26 -2.81
N LEU A 257 -1.17 10.23 -2.39
CA LEU A 257 -0.80 11.63 -2.21
C LEU A 257 -1.00 12.08 -0.75
N SER A 258 -1.17 11.14 0.17
CA SER A 258 -1.35 11.40 1.59
C SER A 258 -0.23 12.29 2.15
N ASP A 259 -0.52 13.05 3.20
CA ASP A 259 0.46 13.88 3.90
C ASP A 259 1.14 14.97 3.04
N ASN A 260 0.46 15.46 2.00
CA ASN A 260 0.96 16.53 1.13
C ASN A 260 0.28 17.91 1.32
N ASN A 261 -0.57 18.14 2.33
CA ASN A 261 -1.24 19.44 2.58
C ASN A 261 -1.73 20.17 1.29
N LEU A 262 -2.37 19.42 0.39
CA LEU A 262 -2.74 19.87 -0.96
C LEU A 262 -3.80 20.97 -0.98
N GLY A 263 -4.66 21.02 0.03
CA GLY A 263 -5.76 21.99 0.07
C GLY A 263 -6.82 21.75 -1.01
N ALA A 264 -7.79 22.66 -1.10
CA ALA A 264 -8.80 22.65 -2.15
C ALA A 264 -8.20 22.82 -3.56
N GLU A 265 -7.17 23.65 -3.67
CA GLU A 265 -6.50 23.95 -4.94
C GLU A 265 -5.85 22.70 -5.53
N GLY A 266 -5.08 21.96 -4.74
CA GLY A 266 -4.45 20.72 -5.21
C GLY A 266 -5.46 19.65 -5.63
N LEU A 267 -6.60 19.53 -4.94
CA LEU A 267 -7.66 18.61 -5.37
C LEU A 267 -8.41 19.09 -6.62
N THR A 268 -8.51 20.40 -6.83
CA THR A 268 -9.08 20.96 -8.06
C THR A 268 -8.17 20.66 -9.26
N VAL A 269 -6.86 20.75 -9.07
CA VAL A 269 -5.89 20.32 -10.10
C VAL A 269 -6.01 18.82 -10.35
N LEU A 270 -6.02 18.01 -9.28
CA LEU A 270 -6.14 16.55 -9.40
C LEU A 270 -7.45 16.12 -10.10
N SER A 271 -8.58 16.79 -9.85
CA SER A 271 -9.85 16.43 -10.47
C SER A 271 -9.89 16.63 -11.99
N GLY A 272 -9.02 17.51 -12.52
CA GLY A 272 -8.80 17.70 -13.95
C GLY A 272 -7.88 16.66 -14.60
N ALA A 273 -7.25 15.78 -13.82
CA ALA A 273 -6.29 14.81 -14.32
C ALA A 273 -6.94 13.67 -15.13
N THR A 274 -6.23 13.20 -16.16
CA THR A 274 -6.63 12.02 -16.92
C THR A 274 -6.02 10.77 -16.28
N LEU A 275 -6.84 10.05 -15.52
CA LEU A 275 -6.46 8.88 -14.72
C LEU A 275 -7.32 7.66 -15.11
N PRO A 276 -7.18 7.13 -16.33
CA PRO A 276 -8.14 6.18 -16.91
C PRO A 276 -8.15 4.81 -16.23
N ASN A 277 -7.06 4.48 -15.53
CA ASN A 277 -6.87 3.19 -14.88
C ASN A 277 -6.99 3.26 -13.35
N LEU A 278 -7.19 4.45 -12.77
CA LEU A 278 -7.13 4.64 -11.33
C LEU A 278 -8.28 3.93 -10.61
N ARG A 279 -7.92 3.09 -9.63
CA ARG A 279 -8.83 2.32 -8.79
C ARG A 279 -8.69 2.66 -7.31
N ALA A 280 -7.52 3.08 -6.87
CA ALA A 280 -7.28 3.42 -5.47
C ALA A 280 -6.63 4.81 -5.37
N LEU A 281 -7.24 5.67 -4.56
CA LEU A 281 -6.75 7.03 -4.31
C LEU A 281 -6.65 7.29 -2.81
N HIS A 282 -5.44 7.62 -2.36
CA HIS A 282 -5.15 7.90 -0.97
C HIS A 282 -4.78 9.36 -0.76
N LEU A 283 -5.56 10.03 0.09
CA LEU A 283 -5.51 11.47 0.35
C LEU A 283 -5.56 11.75 1.86
N LEU A 284 -4.97 10.89 2.70
CA LEU A 284 -4.97 11.10 4.14
C LEU A 284 -4.24 12.40 4.48
N ARG A 285 -4.78 13.20 5.40
CA ARG A 285 -4.12 14.44 5.89
C ARG A 285 -3.64 15.38 4.76
N THR A 286 -4.44 15.54 3.71
CA THR A 286 -4.22 16.49 2.60
C THR A 286 -4.99 17.81 2.74
N ARG A 287 -5.88 17.92 3.73
CA ARG A 287 -6.71 19.10 4.06
C ARG A 287 -7.50 19.66 2.86
N PRO A 288 -8.25 18.84 2.12
CA PRO A 288 -8.92 19.23 0.88
C PRO A 288 -10.03 20.28 1.00
N THR A 289 -10.48 20.61 2.22
CA THR A 289 -11.73 21.35 2.49
C THR A 289 -12.97 20.71 1.85
N VAL A 290 -14.13 21.34 1.97
CA VAL A 290 -15.37 20.82 1.36
C VAL A 290 -15.35 21.05 -0.16
N GLU A 291 -14.78 22.17 -0.60
CA GLU A 291 -14.66 22.57 -2.00
C GLU A 291 -13.78 21.60 -2.79
N GLY A 292 -12.63 21.19 -2.24
CA GLY A 292 -11.77 20.19 -2.90
C GLY A 292 -12.44 18.82 -2.98
N VAL A 293 -13.19 18.40 -1.95
CA VAL A 293 -13.99 17.16 -2.03
C VAL A 293 -15.07 17.27 -3.10
N ALA A 294 -15.76 18.41 -3.21
CA ALA A 294 -16.75 18.64 -4.27
C ALA A 294 -16.12 18.57 -5.67
N ALA A 295 -14.92 19.14 -5.86
CA ALA A 295 -14.17 19.01 -7.11
C ALA A 295 -13.78 17.55 -7.41
N LEU A 296 -13.30 16.83 -6.41
CA LEU A 296 -12.89 15.43 -6.54
C LEU A 296 -14.04 14.51 -6.95
N VAL A 297 -15.22 14.63 -6.33
CA VAL A 297 -16.38 13.79 -6.68
C VAL A 297 -16.92 14.09 -8.09
N GLY A 298 -16.59 15.26 -8.65
CA GLY A 298 -16.88 15.64 -10.03
C GLY A 298 -15.82 15.18 -11.05
N ALA A 299 -14.72 14.56 -10.60
CA ALA A 299 -13.64 14.13 -11.47
C ALA A 299 -14.08 12.97 -12.37
N GLY A 300 -13.59 12.95 -13.62
CA GLY A 300 -13.95 11.92 -14.61
C GLY A 300 -13.56 10.49 -14.22
N PHE A 301 -12.52 10.33 -13.38
CA PHE A 301 -12.09 9.02 -12.87
C PHE A 301 -12.86 8.56 -11.63
N PHE A 302 -13.62 9.44 -10.96
CA PHE A 302 -14.28 9.11 -9.69
C PHE A 302 -15.23 7.91 -9.78
N PRO A 303 -16.06 7.75 -10.85
CA PRO A 303 -16.93 6.59 -10.99
C PRO A 303 -16.21 5.24 -11.08
N GLU A 304 -14.92 5.26 -11.41
CA GLU A 304 -14.10 4.06 -11.62
C GLU A 304 -13.34 3.64 -10.34
N LEU A 305 -13.35 4.49 -9.31
CA LEU A 305 -12.68 4.24 -8.03
C LEU A 305 -13.29 3.06 -7.28
N ARG A 306 -12.41 2.28 -6.66
CA ARG A 306 -12.69 1.13 -5.80
C ARG A 306 -12.30 1.40 -4.35
N SER A 307 -11.28 2.22 -4.13
CA SER A 307 -10.81 2.61 -2.81
C SER A 307 -10.56 4.11 -2.74
N LEU A 308 -11.10 4.76 -1.70
CA LEU A 308 -10.88 6.17 -1.42
C LEU A 308 -10.56 6.36 0.07
N SER A 309 -9.38 6.95 0.34
CA SER A 309 -8.96 7.31 1.70
C SER A 309 -8.90 8.83 1.87
N LEU A 310 -9.71 9.35 2.79
CA LEU A 310 -9.82 10.78 3.12
C LEU A 310 -9.73 11.01 4.65
N GLY A 311 -9.15 10.08 5.40
CA GLY A 311 -8.99 10.22 6.84
C GLY A 311 -8.04 11.33 7.29
N GLY A 312 -8.23 11.83 8.52
CA GLY A 312 -7.37 12.86 9.12
C GLY A 312 -7.43 14.22 8.42
N ASN A 313 -8.51 14.53 7.70
CA ASN A 313 -8.64 15.73 6.86
C ASN A 313 -9.47 16.85 7.50
N ASN A 314 -9.99 16.64 8.72
CA ASN A 314 -10.89 17.57 9.41
C ASN A 314 -12.12 17.94 8.55
N LEU A 315 -12.64 16.97 7.78
CA LEU A 315 -13.79 17.15 6.91
C LEU A 315 -15.09 17.23 7.72
N ALA A 316 -15.95 18.21 7.42
CA ALA A 316 -17.28 18.31 8.02
C ALA A 316 -18.30 17.38 7.34
N SER A 317 -19.47 17.20 7.96
CA SER A 317 -20.61 16.41 7.44
C SER A 317 -20.99 16.69 5.97
N THR A 318 -20.81 17.93 5.49
CA THR A 318 -21.05 18.30 4.09
C THR A 318 -20.18 17.52 3.10
N ALA A 319 -18.92 17.22 3.45
CA ALA A 319 -18.05 16.41 2.59
C ALA A 319 -18.56 14.96 2.48
N ALA A 320 -19.03 14.37 3.57
CA ALA A 320 -19.67 13.05 3.55
C ALA A 320 -20.96 13.06 2.71
N THR A 321 -21.69 14.17 2.71
CA THR A 321 -22.89 14.37 1.87
C THR A 321 -22.51 14.40 0.38
N TRP A 322 -21.43 15.10 0.01
CA TRP A 322 -20.92 15.08 -1.36
C TRP A 322 -20.53 13.67 -1.82
N ILE A 323 -19.80 12.93 -0.99
CA ILE A 323 -19.39 11.55 -1.29
C ILE A 323 -20.63 10.65 -1.41
N ALA A 324 -21.62 10.79 -0.52
CA ALA A 324 -22.87 10.06 -0.58
C ALA A 324 -23.68 10.33 -1.87
N GLY A 325 -23.62 11.54 -2.40
CA GLY A 325 -24.28 11.92 -3.66
C GLY A 325 -23.49 11.57 -4.92
N ALA A 326 -22.21 11.22 -4.80
CA ALA A 326 -21.32 10.98 -5.93
C ALA A 326 -21.67 9.67 -6.68
N PRO A 327 -21.29 9.54 -7.97
CA PRO A 327 -21.46 8.30 -8.75
C PRO A 327 -20.49 7.20 -8.29
N ALA A 328 -20.65 6.70 -7.07
CA ALA A 328 -19.68 5.85 -6.36
C ALA A 328 -20.05 4.36 -6.32
N SER A 329 -20.89 3.85 -7.23
CA SER A 329 -21.40 2.46 -7.21
C SER A 329 -20.29 1.39 -7.26
N ASN A 330 -19.14 1.78 -7.79
CA ASN A 330 -17.95 0.96 -7.92
C ASN A 330 -17.06 0.95 -6.67
N LEU A 331 -17.28 1.88 -5.73
CA LEU A 331 -16.49 2.01 -4.51
C LEU A 331 -16.73 0.78 -3.61
N ARG A 332 -15.63 0.28 -3.03
CA ARG A 332 -15.59 -0.89 -2.13
C ARG A 332 -15.02 -0.52 -0.77
N VAL A 333 -14.05 0.39 -0.74
CA VAL A 333 -13.41 0.88 0.48
C VAL A 333 -13.56 2.39 0.56
N LEU A 334 -14.16 2.86 1.66
CA LEU A 334 -14.25 4.27 1.99
C LEU A 334 -13.69 4.48 3.39
N ASN A 335 -12.59 5.21 3.48
CA ASN A 335 -11.97 5.57 4.73
C ASN A 335 -12.13 7.07 5.01
N LEU A 336 -12.86 7.39 6.07
CA LEU A 336 -13.15 8.73 6.59
C LEU A 336 -12.76 8.88 8.06
N HIS A 337 -11.88 8.03 8.62
CA HIS A 337 -11.46 8.13 10.02
C HIS A 337 -10.89 9.51 10.37
N GLU A 338 -10.96 9.91 11.64
CA GLU A 338 -10.42 11.20 12.11
C GLU A 338 -10.95 12.41 11.30
N ASN A 339 -12.25 12.44 11.05
CA ASN A 339 -12.97 13.57 10.44
C ASN A 339 -14.15 14.00 11.31
N ARG A 340 -14.85 15.06 10.93
CA ARG A 340 -16.08 15.53 11.61
C ARG A 340 -17.31 15.16 10.78
N VAL A 341 -17.43 13.87 10.46
CA VAL A 341 -18.55 13.33 9.67
C VAL A 341 -19.87 13.61 10.38
N GLY A 342 -19.93 13.35 11.70
CA GLY A 342 -21.11 13.60 12.52
C GLY A 342 -22.35 12.79 12.11
N ASP A 343 -23.43 12.95 12.88
CA ASP A 343 -24.69 12.23 12.63
C ASP A 343 -25.27 12.50 11.24
N ARG A 344 -25.24 13.76 10.78
CA ARG A 344 -25.75 14.15 9.45
C ARG A 344 -24.96 13.50 8.31
N GLY A 345 -23.63 13.42 8.47
CA GLY A 345 -22.78 12.75 7.48
C GLY A 345 -23.04 11.24 7.46
N ALA A 346 -23.11 10.62 8.64
CA ALA A 346 -23.44 9.20 8.78
C ALA A 346 -24.83 8.86 8.20
N GLU A 347 -25.83 9.72 8.43
CA GLU A 347 -27.16 9.59 7.85
C GLU A 347 -27.14 9.68 6.32
N SER A 348 -26.37 10.61 5.76
CA SER A 348 -26.21 10.75 4.31
C SER A 348 -25.56 9.52 3.68
N LEU A 349 -24.48 9.01 4.31
CA LEU A 349 -23.82 7.78 3.88
C LEU A 349 -24.78 6.57 3.97
N ALA A 350 -25.55 6.46 5.06
CA ALA A 350 -26.51 5.39 5.28
C ALA A 350 -27.65 5.37 4.23
N LYS A 351 -28.06 6.53 3.73
CA LYS A 351 -29.15 6.69 2.74
C LYS A 351 -28.67 6.62 1.28
N SER A 352 -27.36 6.53 1.04
CA SER A 352 -26.83 6.56 -0.32
C SER A 352 -26.98 5.22 -1.04
N ALA A 353 -27.84 5.18 -2.06
CA ALA A 353 -27.90 4.05 -3.00
C ALA A 353 -26.62 3.91 -3.84
N ASN A 354 -25.84 4.98 -3.99
CA ASN A 354 -24.57 4.96 -4.71
C ASN A 354 -23.47 4.21 -3.94
N LEU A 355 -23.64 3.96 -2.64
CA LEU A 355 -22.68 3.22 -1.82
C LEU A 355 -23.08 1.75 -1.58
N VAL A 356 -24.02 1.22 -2.36
CA VAL A 356 -24.50 -0.18 -2.22
C VAL A 356 -23.40 -1.24 -2.37
N GLY A 357 -22.34 -0.92 -3.12
CA GLY A 357 -21.20 -1.80 -3.33
C GLY A 357 -20.16 -1.78 -2.20
N LEU A 358 -20.34 -0.93 -1.17
CA LEU A 358 -19.32 -0.72 -0.15
C LEU A 358 -19.16 -1.96 0.73
N LEU A 359 -17.90 -2.34 0.96
CA LEU A 359 -17.47 -3.48 1.76
C LEU A 359 -16.74 -3.04 3.03
N VAL A 360 -16.04 -1.90 2.98
CA VAL A 360 -15.31 -1.33 4.12
C VAL A 360 -15.75 0.11 4.27
N LEU A 361 -16.28 0.45 5.45
CA LEU A 361 -16.53 1.82 5.88
C LEU A 361 -15.76 2.07 7.16
N ASP A 362 -14.74 2.93 7.08
CA ASP A 362 -14.04 3.42 8.26
C ASP A 362 -14.49 4.83 8.60
N VAL A 363 -15.16 4.98 9.73
CA VAL A 363 -15.60 6.25 10.32
C VAL A 363 -15.22 6.28 11.81
N ALA A 364 -14.06 5.70 12.15
CA ALA A 364 -13.51 5.84 13.48
C ALA A 364 -13.18 7.30 13.80
N GLU A 365 -13.38 7.71 15.05
CA GLU A 365 -13.11 9.07 15.53
C GLU A 365 -13.77 10.14 14.63
N ALA A 366 -15.00 9.87 14.19
CA ALA A 366 -15.71 10.67 13.19
C ALA A 366 -16.76 11.63 13.78
N HIS A 367 -16.80 11.74 15.11
CA HIS A 367 -17.80 12.47 15.89
C HIS A 367 -19.25 12.01 15.65
N ILE A 368 -19.46 10.72 15.40
CA ILE A 368 -20.77 10.12 15.24
C ILE A 368 -21.37 9.85 16.63
N GLY A 369 -22.62 10.24 16.82
CA GLY A 369 -23.42 9.94 18.01
C GLY A 369 -24.53 8.93 17.69
N ASP A 370 -25.49 8.84 18.60
CA ASP A 370 -26.57 7.85 18.53
C ASP A 370 -27.39 7.94 17.26
N ALA A 371 -27.72 9.15 16.78
CA ALA A 371 -28.57 9.30 15.60
C ALA A 371 -27.88 8.81 14.33
N GLY A 372 -26.57 9.08 14.17
CA GLY A 372 -25.79 8.56 13.06
C GLY A 372 -25.59 7.05 13.15
N ALA A 373 -25.33 6.53 14.35
CA ALA A 373 -25.24 5.09 14.60
C ALA A 373 -26.55 4.37 14.27
N GLU A 374 -27.71 4.94 14.64
CA GLU A 374 -29.03 4.44 14.26
C GLU A 374 -29.22 4.43 12.74
N ALA A 375 -28.83 5.50 12.07
CA ALA A 375 -28.96 5.60 10.62
C ALA A 375 -28.13 4.50 9.92
N LEU A 376 -26.88 4.30 10.33
CA LEU A 376 -26.02 3.23 9.82
C LEU A 376 -26.61 1.85 10.10
N ALA A 377 -27.17 1.63 11.30
CA ALA A 377 -27.84 0.38 11.66
C ALA A 377 -29.11 0.10 10.84
N ARG A 378 -29.78 1.15 10.32
CA ARG A 378 -31.03 1.02 9.56
C ARG A 378 -30.87 1.15 8.05
N SER A 379 -29.69 1.52 7.56
CA SER A 379 -29.39 1.68 6.12
C SER A 379 -29.90 0.51 5.28
N GLU A 380 -30.56 0.74 4.16
CA GLU A 380 -30.92 -0.37 3.25
C GLU A 380 -29.82 -0.67 2.22
N HIS A 381 -28.81 0.20 2.13
CA HIS A 381 -27.77 0.15 1.09
C HIS A 381 -26.45 -0.43 1.61
N LEU A 382 -26.15 -0.30 2.90
CA LEU A 382 -24.90 -0.78 3.50
C LEU A 382 -24.98 -2.25 3.99
N SER A 383 -25.75 -3.11 3.31
CA SER A 383 -25.91 -4.52 3.70
C SER A 383 -24.64 -5.36 3.46
N ASN A 384 -23.82 -4.95 2.49
CA ASN A 384 -22.63 -5.68 2.03
C ASN A 384 -21.36 -5.39 2.85
N LEU A 385 -21.43 -4.49 3.85
CA LEU A 385 -20.27 -4.13 4.66
C LEU A 385 -19.66 -5.36 5.34
N MET A 386 -18.42 -5.67 5.02
CA MET A 386 -17.59 -6.68 5.65
C MET A 386 -16.83 -6.11 6.85
N TYR A 387 -16.63 -4.80 6.89
CA TYR A 387 -15.98 -4.08 7.97
C TYR A 387 -16.61 -2.68 8.14
N LEU A 388 -17.10 -2.40 9.34
CA LEU A 388 -17.59 -1.10 9.77
C LEU A 388 -16.81 -0.68 11.01
N ASN A 389 -15.97 0.35 10.90
CA ASN A 389 -15.22 0.89 12.03
C ASN A 389 -15.85 2.17 12.54
N LEU A 390 -16.31 2.13 13.79
CA LEU A 390 -16.91 3.21 14.55
C LEU A 390 -16.12 3.46 15.86
N TYR A 391 -14.92 2.90 16.00
CA TYR A 391 -14.07 3.10 17.18
C TYR A 391 -13.89 4.59 17.49
N GLY A 392 -13.89 4.95 18.77
CA GLY A 392 -13.66 6.34 19.19
C GLY A 392 -14.82 7.30 18.90
N ASN A 393 -16.02 6.78 18.64
CA ASN A 393 -17.26 7.56 18.57
C ASN A 393 -18.05 7.44 19.88
N ALA A 394 -18.74 8.50 20.28
CA ALA A 394 -19.53 8.52 21.51
C ALA A 394 -20.95 8.00 21.23
N ILE A 395 -21.13 6.67 21.31
CA ILE A 395 -22.38 5.98 20.99
C ILE A 395 -22.87 5.21 22.22
N ASP A 396 -24.13 5.43 22.59
CA ASP A 396 -24.74 4.78 23.73
C ASP A 396 -24.98 3.26 23.50
N PRO A 397 -25.19 2.49 24.58
CA PRO A 397 -25.36 1.04 24.48
C PRO A 397 -26.52 0.58 23.58
N ALA A 398 -27.59 1.37 23.46
CA ALA A 398 -28.77 0.97 22.68
C ALA A 398 -28.51 0.96 21.15
N PRO A 399 -27.98 2.03 20.52
CA PRO A 399 -27.51 1.98 19.13
C PRO A 399 -26.40 0.95 18.90
N VAL A 400 -25.44 0.81 19.84
CA VAL A 400 -24.42 -0.26 19.81
C VAL A 400 -25.06 -1.64 19.67
N GLY A 401 -26.09 -1.93 20.47
CA GLY A 401 -26.83 -3.18 20.40
C GLY A 401 -27.47 -3.43 19.03
N ARG A 402 -28.00 -2.38 18.38
CA ARG A 402 -28.59 -2.48 17.04
C ARG A 402 -27.54 -2.68 15.95
N LEU A 403 -26.42 -1.96 16.03
CA LEU A 403 -25.28 -2.16 15.14
C LEU A 403 -24.74 -3.60 15.23
N ARG A 404 -24.53 -4.11 16.44
CA ARG A 404 -24.09 -5.50 16.66
C ARG A 404 -25.11 -6.51 16.17
N LYS A 405 -26.41 -6.29 16.42
CA LYS A 405 -27.49 -7.16 15.91
C LYS A 405 -27.46 -7.26 14.37
N ARG A 406 -27.11 -6.18 13.68
CA ARG A 406 -27.06 -6.13 12.22
C ARG A 406 -25.75 -6.66 11.63
N PHE A 407 -24.63 -6.17 12.14
CA PHE A 407 -23.32 -6.38 11.52
C PHE A 407 -22.52 -7.52 12.16
N GLY A 408 -22.86 -7.97 13.37
CA GLY A 408 -22.16 -9.03 14.09
C GLY A 408 -20.71 -8.63 14.38
N ASP A 409 -19.76 -9.52 14.06
CA ASP A 409 -18.32 -9.28 14.27
C ASP A 409 -17.71 -8.31 13.24
N ARG A 410 -18.49 -7.86 12.26
CA ARG A 410 -18.05 -6.91 11.23
C ARG A 410 -18.02 -5.46 11.71
N VAL A 411 -18.61 -5.16 12.88
CA VAL A 411 -18.63 -3.81 13.44
C VAL A 411 -17.68 -3.67 14.63
N PHE A 412 -16.85 -2.63 14.57
CA PHE A 412 -15.85 -2.27 15.56
C PHE A 412 -16.29 -0.96 16.21
N LEU A 413 -16.37 -0.92 17.54
CA LEU A 413 -17.00 0.14 18.32
C LEU A 413 -16.06 0.64 19.41
#